data_AF-A0A2D8PKG5-F1
#
_entry.id   AF-A0A2D8PKG5-F1
#
_cell.length_a   1.000
_cell.length_b   1.000
_cell.length_c   1.000
_cell.angle_alpha   90.00
_cell.angle_beta   90.00
_cell.angle_gamma   90.00
#
_symmetry.space_group_name_H-M   'P 1'
#
loop_
_entity.id
_entity.type
_entity.pdbx_description
1 polymer ?
#
loop_
_entity_poly.entity_id
_entity_poly.type
_entity_poly.pdbx_seq_one_letter_code
_entity_poly.pdbx_strand_id
1 'polypeptide(L)'
;MVRVNLDLEKKDDLQVLGTTGWKIAMGLVPGEPNQGLVAEILGSPARLVDYDDSWWDQDADFQDRKSVGFTFAWYRLHITTPDRVRGDSVAGKRMVFETNVDNYGEIYIDGEIDRVSGVVTGNNTGKRAVVENEAVPGTSHVIAVLVANAPLGVPVGAIFMRYATIAFE
;
A
#
# COMPACT_ATOMS: atom_id res chain seq x y z
N MET A 1 14.81 -17.20 12.65
CA MET A 1 13.50 -16.88 13.26
C MET A 1 12.42 -17.44 12.35
N VAL A 2 11.31 -17.97 12.88
CA VAL A 2 10.21 -18.45 12.03
C VAL A 2 9.48 -17.23 11.48
N ARG A 3 9.49 -17.09 10.15
CA ARG A 3 8.72 -16.06 9.44
C ARG A 3 7.24 -16.40 9.54
N VAL A 4 6.43 -15.45 9.98
CA VAL A 4 4.97 -15.58 10.03
C VAL A 4 4.34 -14.46 9.21
N ASN A 5 3.35 -14.79 8.40
CA ASN A 5 2.73 -13.83 7.49
C ASN A 5 1.21 -13.72 7.75
N LEU A 6 0.71 -12.52 7.53
CA LEU A 6 -0.70 -12.16 7.41
C LEU A 6 -0.99 -11.85 5.94
N ASP A 7 -2.09 -12.42 5.44
CA ASP A 7 -2.60 -12.21 4.09
C ASP A 7 -3.66 -11.10 4.12
N LEU A 8 -3.37 -9.97 3.49
CA LEU A 8 -4.21 -8.77 3.60
C LEU A 8 -5.47 -8.83 2.72
N GLU A 9 -5.71 -9.94 2.01
CA GLU A 9 -6.99 -10.26 1.39
C GLU A 9 -7.97 -10.88 2.41
N LYS A 10 -7.45 -11.49 3.48
CA LYS A 10 -8.26 -12.21 4.47
C LYS A 10 -8.71 -11.27 5.59
N LYS A 11 -10.03 -11.18 5.80
CA LYS A 11 -10.62 -10.37 6.89
C LYS A 11 -10.08 -10.73 8.28
N ASP A 12 -9.88 -12.02 8.55
CA ASP A 12 -9.34 -12.46 9.85
C ASP A 12 -7.92 -11.94 10.10
N ASP A 13 -7.11 -11.82 9.04
CA ASP A 13 -5.74 -11.31 9.13
C ASP A 13 -5.69 -9.78 9.22
N LEU A 14 -6.62 -9.09 8.55
CA LEU A 14 -6.83 -7.65 8.70
C LEU A 14 -7.26 -7.29 10.13
N GLN A 15 -8.14 -8.09 10.74
CA GLN A 15 -8.55 -7.89 12.13
C GLN A 15 -7.40 -7.99 13.12
N VAL A 16 -6.43 -8.89 12.88
CA VAL A 16 -5.20 -8.98 13.70
C VAL A 16 -4.43 -7.66 13.68
N LEU A 17 -4.43 -6.94 12.56
CA LEU A 17 -3.80 -5.63 12.39
C LEU A 17 -4.68 -4.46 12.83
N GLY A 18 -5.84 -4.72 13.44
CA GLY A 18 -6.76 -3.67 13.91
C GLY A 18 -7.41 -2.88 12.78
N THR A 19 -7.60 -3.47 11.60
CA THR A 19 -8.15 -2.79 10.42
C THR A 19 -9.26 -3.60 9.76
N THR A 20 -10.15 -2.92 9.04
CA THR A 20 -11.29 -3.56 8.35
C THR A 20 -10.99 -3.87 6.88
N GLY A 21 -10.05 -3.13 6.26
CA GLY A 21 -9.70 -3.32 4.86
C GLY A 21 -9.03 -2.09 4.23
N TRP A 22 -8.81 -2.18 2.93
CA TRP A 22 -8.14 -1.16 2.14
C TRP A 22 -9.07 0.00 1.79
N LYS A 23 -8.50 1.20 1.78
CA LYS A 23 -9.12 2.40 1.23
C LYS A 23 -8.56 2.65 -0.16
N ILE A 24 -9.42 2.90 -1.15
CA ILE A 24 -8.98 3.13 -2.53
C ILE A 24 -9.56 4.43 -3.09
N ALA A 25 -8.72 5.21 -3.77
CA ALA A 25 -9.18 6.32 -4.59
C ALA A 25 -8.35 6.49 -5.86
N MET A 26 -9.03 6.97 -6.91
CA MET A 26 -8.42 7.18 -8.23
C MET A 26 -7.73 8.53 -8.32
N GLY A 27 -6.66 8.58 -9.11
CA GLY A 27 -5.90 9.78 -9.44
C GLY A 27 -4.53 9.87 -8.78
N LEU A 28 -3.67 10.75 -9.31
CA LEU A 28 -2.36 11.05 -8.71
C LEU A 28 -2.54 11.84 -7.42
N VAL A 29 -3.47 12.81 -7.42
CA VAL A 29 -4.01 13.46 -6.23
C VAL A 29 -5.53 13.25 -6.24
N PRO A 30 -6.06 12.31 -5.45
CA PRO A 30 -7.48 12.00 -5.44
C PRO A 30 -8.34 13.22 -5.10
N GLY A 31 -9.46 13.36 -5.81
CA GLY A 31 -10.45 14.44 -5.63
C GLY A 31 -10.12 15.75 -6.36
N GLU A 32 -8.88 15.94 -6.82
CA GLU A 32 -8.47 17.16 -7.51
C GLU A 32 -8.89 17.17 -9.00
N PRO A 33 -9.06 18.37 -9.60
CA PRO A 33 -9.21 18.51 -11.04
C PRO A 33 -8.09 17.81 -11.80
N ASN A 34 -8.41 17.23 -12.96
CA ASN A 34 -7.47 16.42 -13.75
C ASN A 34 -6.74 15.33 -12.94
N GLN A 35 -7.36 14.83 -11.86
CA GLN A 35 -6.79 13.82 -10.98
C GLN A 35 -5.42 14.21 -10.39
N GLY A 36 -5.15 15.51 -10.27
CA GLY A 36 -3.88 16.04 -9.75
C GLY A 36 -2.71 16.00 -10.73
N LEU A 37 -2.93 15.72 -12.03
CA LEU A 37 -1.89 15.76 -13.06
C LEU A 37 -1.57 17.20 -13.46
N VAL A 38 -0.92 17.90 -12.54
CA VAL A 38 -0.38 19.25 -12.72
C VAL A 38 1.13 19.13 -12.85
N ALA A 39 1.73 19.87 -13.80
CA ALA A 39 3.17 19.87 -13.98
C ALA A 39 3.89 20.38 -12.72
N GLU A 40 5.08 19.84 -12.45
CA GLU A 40 6.00 20.31 -11.39
C GLU A 40 5.48 20.20 -9.94
N ILE A 41 4.42 19.43 -9.70
CA ILE A 41 4.04 19.10 -8.32
C ILE A 41 5.18 18.34 -7.63
N LEU A 42 5.50 18.72 -6.39
CA LEU A 42 6.62 18.14 -5.64
C LEU A 42 6.29 16.79 -4.99
N GLY A 43 5.02 16.39 -5.02
CA GLY A 43 4.54 15.11 -4.54
C GLY A 43 3.03 15.10 -4.35
N SER A 44 2.46 13.90 -4.31
CA SER A 44 1.05 13.74 -3.95
C SER A 44 0.88 13.77 -2.43
N PRO A 45 -0.07 14.53 -1.89
CA PRO A 45 -0.37 14.53 -0.46
C PRO A 45 -0.97 13.19 -0.01
N ALA A 46 -1.53 12.38 -0.92
CA ALA A 46 -2.13 11.08 -0.60
C ALA A 46 -1.13 10.04 -0.05
N ARG A 47 0.18 10.32 -0.10
CA ARG A 47 1.21 9.52 0.59
C ARG A 47 1.28 9.81 2.10
N LEU A 48 0.90 11.01 2.54
CA LEU A 48 1.16 11.50 3.90
C LEU A 48 0.26 10.83 4.94
N VAL A 49 0.78 10.69 6.16
CA VAL A 49 0.08 10.03 7.28
C VAL A 49 -1.26 10.71 7.58
N ASP A 50 -1.26 12.04 7.60
CA ASP A 50 -2.38 12.89 7.99
C ASP A 50 -3.36 13.23 6.85
N TYR A 51 -3.15 12.68 5.65
CA TYR A 51 -4.07 12.86 4.54
C TYR A 51 -5.44 12.24 4.85
N ASP A 52 -6.50 13.04 4.70
CA ASP A 52 -7.88 12.60 4.91
C ASP A 52 -8.35 11.69 3.76
N ASP A 53 -8.43 10.40 4.07
CA ASP A 53 -8.92 9.33 3.20
C ASP A 53 -10.29 8.79 3.64
N SER A 54 -11.01 9.52 4.50
CA SER A 54 -12.33 9.08 5.03
C SER A 54 -13.41 8.98 3.95
N TRP A 55 -13.26 9.71 2.86
CA TRP A 55 -14.19 9.74 1.73
C TRP A 55 -13.85 8.74 0.61
N TRP A 56 -12.75 7.99 0.75
CA TRP A 56 -12.33 6.98 -0.22
C TRP A 56 -13.27 5.76 -0.20
N ASP A 57 -13.17 4.90 -1.21
CA ASP A 57 -13.87 3.61 -1.21
C ASP A 57 -13.33 2.74 -0.07
N GLN A 58 -14.18 2.35 0.87
CA GLN A 58 -13.80 1.69 2.12
C GLN A 58 -13.94 0.16 1.99
N ASP A 59 -13.05 -0.57 2.66
CA ASP A 59 -13.01 -2.04 2.64
C ASP A 59 -12.99 -2.61 1.21
N ALA A 60 -12.35 -1.87 0.30
CA ALA A 60 -12.38 -2.15 -1.12
C ALA A 60 -11.46 -3.32 -1.49
N ASP A 61 -11.84 -4.06 -2.52
CA ASP A 61 -11.02 -5.14 -3.06
C ASP A 61 -9.82 -4.53 -3.81
N PHE A 62 -8.61 -4.77 -3.30
CA PHE A 62 -7.40 -4.26 -3.93
C PHE A 62 -7.00 -5.00 -5.21
N GLN A 63 -7.58 -6.19 -5.46
CA GLN A 63 -7.38 -6.98 -6.67
C GLN A 63 -8.36 -6.57 -7.78
N ASP A 64 -9.36 -5.73 -7.48
CA ASP A 64 -10.26 -5.18 -8.49
C ASP A 64 -9.47 -4.49 -9.59
N ARG A 65 -9.69 -4.95 -10.82
CA ARG A 65 -8.99 -4.46 -12.00
C ARG A 65 -9.64 -3.15 -12.45
N LYS A 66 -9.01 -2.02 -12.12
CA LYS A 66 -9.51 -0.67 -12.46
C LYS A 66 -8.55 -0.04 -13.47
N SER A 67 -9.05 0.57 -14.55
CA SER A 67 -8.26 1.47 -15.43
C SER A 67 -9.12 1.95 -16.61
N VAL A 68 -8.97 3.23 -16.99
CA VAL A 68 -9.36 3.72 -18.31
C VAL A 68 -8.26 4.66 -18.80
N GLY A 69 -7.44 4.19 -19.74
CA GLY A 69 -6.31 4.98 -20.26
C GLY A 69 -5.22 5.22 -19.22
N PHE A 70 -4.64 6.42 -19.22
CA PHE A 70 -3.57 6.78 -18.29
C PHE A 70 -4.14 7.01 -16.89
N THR A 71 -3.94 6.04 -16.01
CA THR A 71 -4.66 5.94 -14.74
C THR A 71 -3.67 5.83 -13.59
N PHE A 72 -3.99 6.53 -12.51
CA PHE A 72 -3.36 6.35 -11.20
C PHE A 72 -4.42 5.92 -10.19
N ALA A 73 -4.01 5.19 -9.16
CA ALA A 73 -4.83 4.94 -7.98
C ALA A 73 -3.93 4.84 -6.75
N TRP A 74 -4.52 5.17 -5.61
CA TRP A 74 -3.92 4.97 -4.30
C TRP A 74 -4.67 3.89 -3.54
N TYR A 75 -3.89 3.06 -2.85
CA TYR A 75 -4.38 2.06 -1.91
C TYR A 75 -3.78 2.41 -0.55
N ARG A 76 -4.63 2.70 0.44
CA ARG A 76 -4.21 3.06 1.80
C ARG A 76 -4.72 2.04 2.79
N LEU A 77 -3.86 1.66 3.73
CA LEU A 77 -4.19 0.77 4.83
C LEU A 77 -3.64 1.34 6.13
N HIS A 78 -4.52 1.57 7.08
CA HIS A 78 -4.16 1.95 8.46
C HIS A 78 -4.11 0.67 9.28
N ILE A 79 -2.97 0.43 9.94
CA ILE A 79 -2.75 -0.78 10.73
C ILE A 79 -2.16 -0.45 12.09
N THR A 80 -2.33 -1.38 13.02
CA THR A 80 -1.66 -1.37 14.32
C THR A 80 -0.83 -2.64 14.46
N THR A 81 0.42 -2.49 14.90
CA THR A 81 1.30 -3.62 15.19
C THR A 81 0.68 -4.50 16.28
N PRO A 82 0.41 -5.78 16.03
CA PRO A 82 -0.24 -6.66 16.99
C PRO A 82 0.73 -7.14 18.08
N ASP A 83 0.22 -7.66 19.19
CA ASP A 83 1.04 -8.36 20.18
C ASP A 83 1.54 -9.71 19.65
N ARG A 84 0.68 -10.42 18.91
CA ARG A 84 0.92 -11.79 18.45
C ARG A 84 0.35 -12.03 17.06
N VAL A 85 1.02 -12.92 16.32
CA VAL A 85 0.54 -13.45 15.05
C VAL A 85 0.67 -14.96 15.06
N ARG A 86 -0.42 -15.67 14.72
CA ARG A 86 -0.51 -17.15 14.74
C ARG A 86 -0.04 -17.78 16.07
N GLY A 87 -0.23 -17.08 17.18
CA GLY A 87 0.16 -17.56 18.50
C GLY A 87 1.60 -17.22 18.90
N ASP A 88 2.42 -16.60 18.06
CA ASP A 88 3.78 -16.15 18.41
C ASP A 88 3.82 -14.65 18.71
N SER A 89 4.64 -14.24 19.70
CA SER A 89 4.94 -12.83 19.90
C SER A 89 5.64 -12.25 18.67
N VAL A 90 5.29 -11.02 18.29
CA VAL A 90 5.97 -10.28 17.23
C VAL A 90 6.85 -9.14 17.73
N ALA A 91 6.83 -8.84 19.03
CA ALA A 91 7.65 -7.78 19.61
C ALA A 91 9.15 -7.97 19.26
N GLY A 92 9.78 -6.90 18.77
CA GLY A 92 11.18 -6.87 18.35
C GLY A 92 11.49 -7.60 17.04
N LYS A 93 10.50 -8.19 16.35
CA LYS A 93 10.70 -8.76 15.00
C LYS A 93 10.67 -7.66 13.95
N ARG A 94 11.25 -7.93 12.79
CA ARG A 94 11.11 -7.01 11.65
C ARG A 94 9.74 -7.20 11.01
N MET A 95 8.98 -6.11 10.89
CA MET A 95 7.67 -6.08 10.23
C MET A 95 7.82 -5.54 8.81
N VAL A 96 7.37 -6.30 7.83
CA VAL A 96 7.61 -6.01 6.41
C VAL A 96 6.32 -6.14 5.62
N PHE A 97 6.03 -5.12 4.81
CA PHE A 97 4.98 -5.15 3.81
C PHE A 97 5.53 -5.65 2.48
N GLU A 98 4.84 -6.61 1.87
CA GLU A 98 5.17 -7.18 0.57
C GLU A 98 3.95 -7.18 -0.34
N THR A 99 4.14 -6.77 -1.59
CA THR A 99 3.08 -6.72 -2.60
C THR A 99 3.65 -6.89 -4.01
N ASN A 100 2.77 -7.13 -4.97
CA ASN A 100 3.07 -6.94 -6.38
C ASN A 100 1.97 -6.08 -7.00
N VAL A 101 2.39 -4.99 -7.64
CA VAL A 101 1.52 -4.05 -8.31
C VAL A 101 1.52 -4.37 -9.81
N ASP A 102 0.34 -4.47 -10.43
CA ASP A 102 0.25 -4.56 -11.89
C ASP A 102 0.62 -3.20 -12.50
N ASN A 103 1.55 -3.21 -13.46
CA ASN A 103 2.24 -2.06 -14.04
C ASN A 103 3.30 -1.45 -13.11
N TYR A 104 3.18 -0.17 -12.78
CA TYR A 104 4.15 0.55 -11.96
C TYR A 104 3.54 0.85 -10.59
N GLY A 105 4.34 0.71 -9.54
CA GLY A 105 3.90 1.07 -8.21
C GLY A 105 4.99 1.65 -7.34
N GLU A 106 4.57 2.35 -6.30
CA GLU A 106 5.43 2.86 -5.25
C GLU A 106 4.82 2.55 -3.88
N ILE A 107 5.67 2.28 -2.88
CA ILE A 107 5.23 2.04 -1.50
C ILE A 107 5.76 3.15 -0.62
N TYR A 108 4.86 3.69 0.19
CA TYR A 108 5.14 4.65 1.25
C TYR A 108 4.72 4.05 2.58
N ILE A 109 5.63 4.10 3.55
CA ILE A 109 5.38 3.73 4.95
C ILE A 109 5.46 5.02 5.75
N ASP A 110 4.37 5.37 6.42
CA ASP A 110 4.25 6.60 7.22
C ASP A 110 4.67 7.87 6.46
N GLY A 111 4.31 7.93 5.17
CA GLY A 111 4.63 9.05 4.27
C GLY A 111 6.02 9.02 3.66
N GLU A 112 6.89 8.13 4.11
CA GLU A 112 8.27 7.99 3.64
C GLU A 112 8.44 6.84 2.64
N ILE A 113 9.37 7.00 1.71
CA ILE A 113 9.67 6.00 0.68
C ILE A 113 11.11 5.53 0.80
N ASP A 114 11.30 4.21 0.81
CA ASP A 114 12.61 3.62 0.57
C ASP A 114 12.99 3.84 -0.92
N ARG A 115 14.01 4.66 -1.16
CA ARG A 115 14.45 5.04 -2.50
C ARG A 115 15.13 3.92 -3.29
N VAL A 116 15.33 2.75 -2.68
CA VAL A 116 15.89 1.55 -3.31
C VAL A 116 14.77 0.57 -3.66
N SER A 117 13.92 0.21 -2.70
CA SER A 117 12.92 -0.86 -2.89
C SER A 117 11.48 -0.37 -3.01
N GLY A 118 11.16 0.80 -2.49
CA GLY A 118 9.81 1.38 -2.50
C GLY A 118 9.45 2.05 -3.82
N VAL A 119 10.42 2.45 -4.64
CA VAL A 119 10.22 3.16 -5.92
C VAL A 119 9.79 2.23 -7.06
N VAL A 120 9.46 2.80 -8.23
CA VAL A 120 9.24 2.04 -9.45
C VAL A 120 10.55 1.41 -9.94
N THR A 121 10.66 0.09 -9.79
CA THR A 121 11.85 -0.70 -10.18
C THR A 121 11.65 -1.52 -11.46
N GLY A 122 10.45 -1.53 -12.03
CA GLY A 122 10.11 -2.27 -13.24
C GLY A 122 8.61 -2.54 -13.35
N ASN A 123 8.18 -3.01 -14.52
CA ASN A 123 6.81 -3.45 -14.75
C ASN A 123 6.53 -4.75 -13.97
N ASN A 124 5.42 -4.83 -13.24
CA ASN A 124 4.99 -6.00 -12.46
C ASN A 124 6.07 -6.52 -11.49
N THR A 125 6.95 -5.65 -11.01
CA THR A 125 8.03 -6.04 -10.12
C THR A 125 7.51 -6.16 -8.70
N GLY A 126 7.82 -7.29 -8.04
CA GLY A 126 7.50 -7.49 -6.63
C GLY A 126 8.18 -6.44 -5.75
N LYS A 127 7.47 -5.98 -4.72
CA LYS A 127 7.90 -4.89 -3.86
C LYS A 127 7.87 -5.30 -2.41
N ARG A 128 8.76 -4.66 -1.66
CA ARG A 128 9.01 -4.94 -0.26
C ARG A 128 9.43 -3.66 0.44
N ALA A 129 8.76 -3.36 1.55
CA ALA A 129 9.06 -2.21 2.39
C ALA A 129 9.06 -2.64 3.86
N VAL A 130 10.04 -2.17 4.63
CA VAL A 130 10.04 -2.34 6.08
C VAL A 130 9.02 -1.38 6.67
N VAL A 131 8.03 -1.91 7.41
CA VAL A 131 7.07 -1.11 8.17
C VAL A 131 7.71 -0.65 9.47
N GLU A 132 8.30 -1.61 10.20
CA GLU A 132 8.96 -1.37 11.49
C GLU A 132 10.16 -2.32 11.61
N ASN A 133 11.34 -1.81 11.99
CA ASN A 133 12.54 -2.65 12.12
C ASN A 133 12.50 -3.53 13.36
N GLU A 134 11.96 -3.00 14.46
CA GLU A 134 11.77 -3.70 15.73
C GLU A 134 10.32 -3.47 16.14
N ALA A 135 9.45 -4.44 15.85
CA ALA A 135 8.02 -4.28 16.03
C ALA A 135 7.66 -3.96 17.49
N VAL A 136 6.92 -2.87 17.70
CA VAL A 136 6.40 -2.48 19.02
C VAL A 136 4.88 -2.62 19.00
N PRO A 137 4.31 -3.59 19.74
CA PRO A 137 2.86 -3.76 19.77
C PRO A 137 2.11 -2.49 20.19
N GLY A 138 1.02 -2.20 19.49
CA GLY A 138 0.23 -0.98 19.67
C GLY A 138 0.68 0.23 18.83
N THR A 139 1.84 0.17 18.17
CA THR A 139 2.26 1.24 17.23
C THR A 139 1.34 1.26 16.01
N SER A 140 0.89 2.44 15.60
CA SER A 140 0.07 2.63 14.39
C SER A 140 0.94 3.04 13.20
N HIS A 141 0.60 2.52 12.03
CA HIS A 141 1.27 2.83 10.77
C HIS A 141 0.27 3.04 9.63
N VAL A 142 0.67 3.84 8.64
CA VAL A 142 -0.04 4.01 7.38
C VAL A 142 0.81 3.44 6.25
N ILE A 143 0.26 2.44 5.56
CA ILE A 143 0.81 1.93 4.31
C ILE A 143 0.04 2.58 3.18
N ALA A 144 0.76 3.26 2.29
CA ALA A 144 0.18 3.85 1.08
C ALA A 144 0.90 3.31 -0.16
N VAL A 145 0.14 2.81 -1.13
CA VAL A 145 0.65 2.31 -2.39
C VAL A 145 0.10 3.15 -3.53
N LEU A 146 0.98 3.85 -4.24
CA LEU A 146 0.64 4.49 -5.50
C LEU A 146 0.76 3.45 -6.61
N VAL A 147 -0.23 3.40 -7.49
CA VAL A 147 -0.21 2.56 -8.68
C VAL A 147 -0.43 3.42 -9.91
N ALA A 148 0.34 3.16 -10.97
CA ALA A 148 0.24 3.86 -12.24
C ALA A 148 0.24 2.86 -13.40
N ASN A 149 -0.62 3.11 -14.39
CA ASN A 149 -0.74 2.25 -15.56
C ASN A 149 0.49 2.36 -16.49
N ALA A 150 0.74 1.32 -17.29
CA ALA A 150 1.83 1.28 -18.28
C ALA A 150 1.37 0.68 -19.62
N PRO A 151 2.13 0.89 -20.71
CA PRO A 151 3.16 1.93 -20.88
C PRO A 151 2.54 3.33 -20.88
N LEU A 152 3.29 4.36 -20.47
CA LEU A 152 2.73 5.71 -20.24
C LEU A 152 2.11 6.34 -21.51
N GLY A 153 2.73 6.15 -22.68
CA GLY A 153 2.29 6.77 -23.93
C GLY A 153 1.08 6.10 -24.60
N VAL A 154 0.83 4.82 -24.29
CA VAL A 154 -0.32 4.05 -24.79
C VAL A 154 -0.74 3.06 -23.70
N PRO A 155 -1.38 3.53 -22.62
CA PRO A 155 -1.69 2.68 -21.48
C PRO A 155 -2.62 1.54 -21.86
N VAL A 156 -2.31 0.33 -21.37
CA VAL A 156 -3.10 -0.88 -21.63
C VAL A 156 -3.36 -1.62 -20.33
N GLY A 157 -4.28 -2.58 -20.34
CA GLY A 157 -4.54 -3.40 -19.16
C GLY A 157 -5.21 -2.63 -18.03
N ALA A 158 -4.98 -3.10 -16.80
CA ALA A 158 -5.59 -2.57 -15.59
C ALA A 158 -4.54 -2.29 -14.52
N ILE A 159 -4.89 -1.50 -13.51
CA ILE A 159 -4.11 -1.30 -12.30
C ILE A 159 -4.81 -1.97 -11.12
N PHE A 160 -4.03 -2.71 -10.33
CA PHE A 160 -4.45 -3.40 -9.11
C PHE A 160 -3.21 -3.93 -8.36
N MET A 161 -3.38 -4.34 -7.10
CA MET A 161 -2.38 -5.14 -6.39
C MET A 161 -2.72 -6.62 -6.54
N ARG A 162 -1.76 -7.45 -6.97
CA ARG A 162 -1.97 -8.90 -7.16
C ARG A 162 -2.01 -9.66 -5.84
N TYR A 163 -1.26 -9.19 -4.85
CA TYR A 163 -1.27 -9.70 -3.49
C TYR A 163 -0.79 -8.59 -2.56
N ALA A 164 -1.11 -8.69 -1.28
CA ALA A 164 -0.58 -7.83 -0.24
C ALA A 164 -0.45 -8.62 1.07
N THR A 165 0.72 -8.55 1.71
CA THR A 165 1.01 -9.32 2.94
C THR A 165 1.82 -8.50 3.93
N ILE A 166 1.64 -8.78 5.23
CA ILE A 166 2.59 -8.39 6.28
C ILE A 166 3.35 -9.64 6.73
N ALA A 167 4.67 -9.55 6.78
CA ALA A 167 5.56 -10.57 7.30
C ALA A 167 6.24 -10.08 8.59
N PHE A 168 6.37 -10.96 9.57
CA PHE A 168 7.19 -10.79 10.77
C PHE A 168 8.32 -11.82 10.76
N GLU A 169 9.58 -11.37 10.82
CA GLU A 169 10.78 -12.19 10.62
C GLU A 169 12.01 -11.76 11.45
#